data_AF-A0A7C7QA18-F1
#
_entry.id   AF-A0A7C7QA18-F1
#
_cell.length_a   1.000
_cell.length_b   1.000
_cell.length_c   1.000
_cell.angle_alpha   90.00
_cell.angle_beta   90.00
_cell.angle_gamma   90.00
#
_symmetry.space_group_name_H-M   'P 1'
#
loop_
_entity.id
_entity.type
_entity.pdbx_description
1 polymer ?
#
loop_
_entity_poly.entity_id
_entity_poly.type
_entity_poly.pdbx_seq_one_letter_code
_entity_poly.pdbx_strand_id
1 'polypeptide(L)'
;MVRLPLAWADALCEGAVKAGADALTVAAPPRGTVWHAPGGRFVTGRLYGPFVLPQAARALRRVAELVPVPLIGCGGIHSVEDALAFLRAGAVAVQVSGALWRDPACLARIARRLSPTPEPE
;
A
#
# COMPACT_ATOMS: atom_id res chain seq x y z
N MET A 1 9.88 4.91 11.30
CA MET A 1 8.98 4.34 10.26
C MET A 1 9.66 4.37 8.89
N VAL A 2 9.68 3.24 8.16
CA VAL A 2 10.32 3.10 6.82
C VAL A 2 9.31 2.63 5.78
N ARG A 3 9.43 3.09 4.53
CA ARG A 3 8.60 2.60 3.40
C ARG A 3 9.39 1.63 2.53
N LEU A 4 8.89 0.42 2.39
CA LEU A 4 9.57 -0.63 1.63
C LEU A 4 9.22 -0.57 0.13
N PRO A 5 10.17 -0.88 -0.78
CA PRO A 5 9.88 -1.06 -2.19
C PRO A 5 9.05 -2.32 -2.43
N LEU A 6 8.02 -2.25 -3.29
CA LEU A 6 7.08 -3.36 -3.49
C LEU A 6 7.77 -4.68 -3.90
N ALA A 7 8.77 -4.61 -4.77
CA ALA A 7 9.45 -5.79 -5.31
C ALA A 7 10.32 -6.54 -4.30
N TRP A 8 10.73 -5.89 -3.19
CA TRP A 8 11.67 -6.44 -2.22
C TRP A 8 11.20 -6.24 -0.78
N ALA A 9 9.90 -6.07 -0.58
CA ALA A 9 9.36 -5.75 0.74
C ALA A 9 9.60 -6.88 1.74
N ASP A 10 9.39 -8.13 1.33
CA ASP A 10 9.69 -9.32 2.12
C ASP A 10 11.19 -9.48 2.40
N ALA A 11 12.04 -9.28 1.41
CA ALA A 11 13.49 -9.42 1.55
C ALA A 11 14.12 -8.36 2.48
N LEU A 12 13.55 -7.15 2.54
CA LEU A 12 14.13 -6.02 3.27
C LEU A 12 13.49 -5.76 4.64
N CYS A 13 12.34 -6.37 4.94
CA CYS A 13 11.55 -6.01 6.14
C CYS A 13 12.32 -6.26 7.44
N GLU A 14 12.92 -7.43 7.62
CA GLU A 14 13.70 -7.73 8.83
C GLU A 14 14.91 -6.82 9.00
N GLY A 15 15.61 -6.53 7.89
CA GLY A 15 16.77 -5.64 7.89
C GLY A 15 16.39 -4.23 8.33
N ALA A 16 15.24 -3.72 7.83
CA ALA A 16 14.71 -2.43 8.24
C ALA A 16 14.37 -2.40 9.74
N VAL A 17 13.74 -3.46 10.28
CA VAL A 17 13.42 -3.56 11.71
C VAL A 17 14.70 -3.63 12.56
N LYS A 18 15.68 -4.46 12.17
CA LYS A 18 16.99 -4.57 12.85
C LYS A 18 17.75 -3.24 12.86
N ALA A 19 17.56 -2.42 11.83
CA ALA A 19 18.12 -1.07 11.75
C ALA A 19 17.34 -0.02 12.59
N GLY A 20 16.32 -0.42 13.35
CA GLY A 20 15.56 0.44 14.25
C GLY A 20 14.25 1.00 13.67
N ALA A 21 13.68 0.40 12.62
CA ALA A 21 12.36 0.82 12.15
C ALA A 21 11.24 0.35 13.09
N ASP A 22 10.56 1.28 13.75
CA ASP A 22 9.42 0.97 14.65
C ASP A 22 8.12 0.59 13.92
N ALA A 23 8.04 0.85 12.61
CA ALA A 23 6.88 0.56 11.77
C ALA A 23 7.29 0.56 10.28
N LEU A 24 6.54 -0.18 9.45
CA LEU A 24 6.81 -0.32 8.02
C LEU A 24 5.59 0.05 7.18
N THR A 25 5.80 0.78 6.08
CA THR A 25 4.79 0.96 5.03
C THR A 25 5.06 -0.01 3.88
N VAL A 26 4.07 -0.83 3.53
CA VAL A 26 4.12 -1.82 2.44
C VAL A 26 3.03 -1.46 1.41
N ALA A 27 3.34 -0.87 0.25
CA ALA A 27 4.67 -0.58 -0.29
C ALA A 27 4.76 0.73 -1.09
N ALA A 28 5.98 1.12 -1.44
CA ALA A 28 6.24 2.13 -2.46
C ALA A 28 5.83 1.61 -3.85
N PRO A 29 5.28 2.47 -4.74
CA PRO A 29 4.77 2.05 -6.04
C PRO A 29 5.90 1.46 -6.92
N PRO A 30 5.61 0.37 -7.66
CA PRO A 30 6.58 -0.24 -8.56
C PRO A 30 6.90 0.70 -9.73
N ARG A 31 7.99 0.40 -10.43
CA ARG A 31 8.39 1.11 -11.65
C ARG A 31 8.17 0.23 -12.86
N GLY A 32 7.71 0.86 -13.94
CA GLY A 32 7.59 0.25 -15.26
C GLY A 32 8.30 1.10 -16.31
N THR A 33 8.66 0.47 -17.41
CA THR A 33 9.26 1.11 -18.58
C THR A 33 8.51 0.69 -19.82
N VAL A 34 8.16 1.65 -20.67
CA VAL A 34 7.46 1.42 -21.94
C VAL A 34 8.20 2.11 -23.08
N TRP A 35 8.10 1.55 -24.28
CA TRP A 35 8.54 2.24 -25.49
C TRP A 35 7.48 3.28 -25.90
N HIS A 36 7.86 4.55 -25.95
CA HIS A 36 7.00 5.63 -26.42
C HIS A 36 7.31 5.92 -27.89
N ALA A 37 6.58 5.23 -28.78
CA ALA A 37 6.79 5.30 -30.22
C ALA A 37 6.75 6.73 -30.80
N PRO A 38 5.79 7.62 -30.43
CA PRO A 38 5.75 8.98 -30.99
C PRO A 38 6.97 9.83 -30.65
N GLY A 39 7.66 9.51 -29.54
CA GLY A 39 8.85 10.24 -29.08
C GLY A 39 10.16 9.47 -29.31
N GLY A 40 10.11 8.30 -29.96
CA GLY A 40 11.29 7.47 -30.25
C GLY A 40 12.16 7.15 -29.03
N ARG A 41 11.56 7.01 -27.83
CA ARG A 41 12.31 6.84 -26.57
C ARG A 41 11.62 5.91 -25.59
N PHE A 42 12.39 5.33 -24.67
CA PHE A 42 11.84 4.69 -23.49
C PHE A 42 11.35 5.74 -22.49
N VAL A 43 10.23 5.44 -21.82
CA VAL A 43 9.69 6.23 -20.71
C VAL A 43 9.60 5.33 -19.50
N THR A 44 10.25 5.73 -18.41
CA THR A 44 10.25 5.03 -17.14
C THR A 44 9.52 5.85 -16.10
N GLY A 45 8.61 5.22 -15.36
CA GLY A 45 7.77 5.90 -14.39
C GLY A 45 7.31 4.97 -13.27
N ARG A 46 6.68 5.58 -12.25
CA ARG A 46 5.98 4.84 -11.20
C ARG A 46 4.61 4.42 -11.70
N LEU A 47 4.23 3.18 -11.40
CA LEU A 47 2.91 2.65 -11.72
C LEU A 47 1.97 2.85 -10.53
N TYR A 48 0.80 3.39 -10.82
CA TYR A 48 -0.28 3.61 -9.86
C TYR A 48 -1.57 2.99 -10.38
N GLY A 49 -2.55 2.85 -9.49
CA GLY A 49 -3.89 2.39 -9.84
C GLY A 49 -4.20 0.97 -9.36
N PRO A 50 -5.39 0.46 -9.70
CA PRO A 50 -5.94 -0.79 -9.15
C PRO A 50 -5.08 -2.03 -9.43
N PHE A 51 -4.34 -2.05 -10.55
CA PHE A 51 -3.47 -3.18 -10.90
C PHE A 51 -2.30 -3.41 -9.92
N VAL A 52 -1.98 -2.42 -9.08
CA VAL A 52 -0.97 -2.55 -8.01
C VAL A 52 -1.55 -3.27 -6.79
N LEU A 53 -2.88 -3.26 -6.59
CA LEU A 53 -3.56 -3.81 -5.41
C LEU A 53 -3.18 -5.26 -5.09
N PRO A 54 -3.31 -6.25 -6.01
CA PRO A 54 -3.01 -7.64 -5.69
C PRO A 54 -1.53 -7.87 -5.36
N GLN A 55 -0.63 -7.12 -5.99
CA GLN A 55 0.81 -7.21 -5.71
C GLN A 55 1.13 -6.66 -4.31
N ALA A 56 0.56 -5.49 -3.97
CA ALA A 56 0.76 -4.86 -2.67
C ALA A 56 0.13 -5.68 -1.53
N ALA A 57 -1.07 -6.27 -1.74
CA ALA A 57 -1.70 -7.15 -0.77
C ALA A 57 -0.87 -8.42 -0.52
N ARG A 58 -0.34 -9.06 -1.58
CA ARG A 58 0.57 -10.20 -1.46
C ARG A 58 1.82 -9.85 -0.65
N ALA A 59 2.47 -8.73 -0.98
CA ALA A 59 3.68 -8.28 -0.29
C ALA A 59 3.39 -7.97 1.19
N LEU A 60 2.29 -7.26 1.48
CA LEU A 60 1.87 -6.95 2.85
C LEU A 60 1.64 -8.22 3.67
N ARG A 61 0.88 -9.19 3.13
CA ARG A 61 0.61 -10.46 3.82
C ARG A 61 1.91 -11.20 4.14
N ARG A 62 2.86 -11.21 3.20
CA ARG A 62 4.16 -11.85 3.41
C ARG A 62 4.97 -11.14 4.49
N VAL A 63 5.04 -9.81 4.47
CA VAL A 63 5.75 -9.04 5.50
C VAL A 63 5.12 -9.22 6.88
N ALA A 64 3.79 -9.30 6.97
CA ALA A 64 3.06 -9.55 8.22
C ALA A 64 3.40 -10.91 8.88
N GLU A 65 3.95 -11.86 8.13
CA GLU A 65 4.41 -13.15 8.66
C GLU A 65 5.86 -13.10 9.16
N LEU A 66 6.64 -12.08 8.75
CA LEU A 66 8.08 -12.02 8.96
C LEU A 66 8.48 -11.06 10.10
N VAL A 67 7.67 -10.03 10.37
CA VAL A 67 8.01 -9.02 11.37
C VAL A 67 6.83 -8.68 12.28
N PRO A 68 7.08 -8.41 13.58
CA PRO A 68 6.02 -8.10 14.54
C PRO A 68 5.68 -6.60 14.61
N VAL A 69 6.36 -5.73 13.85
CA VAL A 69 6.13 -4.28 13.91
C VAL A 69 4.85 -3.86 13.18
N PRO A 70 4.19 -2.77 13.59
CA PRO A 70 3.01 -2.25 12.91
C PRO A 70 3.24 -2.00 11.40
N LEU A 71 2.27 -2.45 10.59
CA LEU A 71 2.32 -2.33 9.13
C LEU A 71 1.26 -1.35 8.61
N ILE A 72 1.68 -0.44 7.73
CA ILE A 72 0.80 0.46 6.98
C ILE A 72 0.68 -0.05 5.55
N GLY A 73 -0.53 -0.41 5.16
CA GLY A 73 -0.87 -0.90 3.83
C GLY A 73 -0.96 0.21 2.78
N CYS A 74 -0.28 0.07 1.65
CA CYS A 74 -0.31 1.05 0.56
C CYS A 74 -0.15 0.39 -0.81
N GLY A 75 -1.08 0.67 -1.72
CA GLY A 75 -0.95 0.32 -3.14
C GLY A 75 -2.28 -0.10 -3.73
N GLY A 76 -2.81 0.68 -4.67
CA GLY A 76 -3.98 0.29 -5.46
C GLY A 76 -5.32 0.26 -4.73
N ILE A 77 -5.42 0.78 -3.50
CA ILE A 77 -6.68 0.84 -2.73
C ILE A 77 -7.61 1.90 -3.32
N HIS A 78 -8.80 1.49 -3.80
CA HIS A 78 -9.81 2.36 -4.41
C HIS A 78 -11.21 2.21 -3.79
N SER A 79 -11.41 1.24 -2.89
CA SER A 79 -12.67 0.96 -2.24
C SER A 79 -12.51 0.69 -0.74
N VAL A 80 -13.65 0.61 -0.05
CA VAL A 80 -13.72 0.17 1.36
C VAL A 80 -13.25 -1.27 1.46
N GLU A 81 -13.65 -2.11 0.53
CA GLU A 81 -13.36 -3.54 0.48
C GLU A 81 -11.85 -3.78 0.35
N ASP A 82 -11.19 -3.00 -0.50
CA ASP A 82 -9.72 -3.02 -0.64
C ASP A 82 -9.04 -2.66 0.68
N ALA A 83 -9.51 -1.60 1.36
CA ALA A 83 -8.96 -1.18 2.63
C ALA A 83 -9.12 -2.26 3.71
N LEU A 84 -10.32 -2.86 3.81
CA LEU A 84 -10.59 -3.98 4.72
C LEU A 84 -9.73 -5.21 4.39
N ALA A 85 -9.47 -5.49 3.12
CA ALA A 85 -8.60 -6.59 2.71
C ALA A 85 -7.15 -6.37 3.21
N PHE A 86 -6.64 -5.14 3.14
CA PHE A 86 -5.32 -4.80 3.67
C PHE A 86 -5.26 -4.90 5.19
N LEU A 87 -6.30 -4.45 5.90
CA LEU A 87 -6.37 -4.62 7.35
C LEU A 87 -6.37 -6.12 7.74
N ARG A 88 -7.18 -6.94 7.06
CA ARG A 88 -7.18 -8.41 7.25
C ARG A 88 -5.86 -9.07 6.88
N ALA A 89 -5.11 -8.50 5.94
CA ALA A 89 -3.78 -9.01 5.58
C ALA A 89 -2.71 -8.77 6.65
N GLY A 90 -2.99 -7.92 7.66
CA GLY A 90 -2.11 -7.62 8.78
C GLY A 90 -1.69 -6.16 8.89
N ALA A 91 -2.23 -5.25 8.05
CA ALA A 91 -2.02 -3.83 8.26
C ALA A 91 -2.85 -3.29 9.43
N VAL A 92 -2.29 -2.35 10.17
CA VAL A 92 -3.01 -1.58 11.21
C VAL A 92 -3.63 -0.29 10.66
N ALA A 93 -3.18 0.16 9.49
CA ALA A 93 -3.67 1.35 8.80
C ALA A 93 -3.47 1.21 7.29
N VAL A 94 -4.18 2.01 6.50
CA VAL A 94 -4.03 2.05 5.04
C VAL A 94 -3.79 3.46 4.51
N GLN A 95 -3.10 3.55 3.38
CA GLN A 95 -2.87 4.80 2.65
C GLN A 95 -3.55 4.77 1.28
N VAL A 96 -4.32 5.83 1.01
CA VAL A 96 -5.05 6.02 -0.24
C VAL A 96 -4.44 7.21 -0.97
N SER A 97 -4.08 7.02 -2.25
CA SER A 97 -3.47 8.08 -3.07
C SER A 97 -4.06 8.11 -4.48
N GLY A 98 -3.78 7.09 -5.30
CA GLY A 98 -4.23 7.00 -6.70
C GLY A 98 -5.75 7.19 -6.88
N ALA A 99 -6.55 6.70 -5.95
CA ALA A 99 -8.00 6.86 -5.98
C ALA A 99 -8.46 8.33 -5.89
N LEU A 100 -7.70 9.18 -5.19
CA LEU A 100 -8.08 10.59 -4.97
C LEU A 100 -8.04 11.43 -6.24
N TRP A 101 -7.24 11.03 -7.23
CA TRP A 101 -7.16 11.72 -8.52
C TRP A 101 -8.42 11.53 -9.36
N ARG A 102 -9.19 10.48 -9.09
CA ARG A 102 -10.45 10.17 -9.78
C ARG A 102 -11.66 10.53 -8.92
N ASP A 103 -11.61 10.18 -7.62
CA ASP A 103 -12.70 10.37 -6.68
C ASP A 103 -12.15 10.77 -5.30
N PRO A 104 -12.07 12.09 -5.02
CA PRO A 104 -11.64 12.60 -3.72
C PRO A 104 -12.53 12.12 -2.56
N ALA A 105 -13.82 11.85 -2.80
CA ALA A 105 -14.76 11.41 -1.76
C ALA A 105 -14.51 9.95 -1.31
N CYS A 106 -13.70 9.19 -2.07
CA CYS A 106 -13.30 7.83 -1.71
C CYS A 106 -12.68 7.75 -0.31
N LEU A 107 -11.79 8.69 0.03
CA LEU A 107 -11.16 8.72 1.36
C LEU A 107 -12.18 8.86 2.48
N ALA A 108 -13.15 9.77 2.32
CA ALA A 108 -14.19 9.99 3.32
C ALA A 108 -15.15 8.80 3.47
N ARG A 109 -15.41 8.03 2.39
CA ARG A 109 -16.19 6.79 2.48
C ARG A 109 -15.41 5.70 3.22
N ILE A 110 -14.13 5.52 2.90
CA ILE A 110 -13.25 4.57 3.58
C ILE A 110 -13.16 4.92 5.08
N ALA A 111 -12.83 6.17 5.40
CA ALA A 111 -12.71 6.62 6.79
C ALA A 111 -14.00 6.38 7.59
N ARG A 112 -15.16 6.83 7.09
CA ARG A 112 -16.46 6.64 7.77
C ARG A 112 -16.78 5.17 8.04
N ARG A 113 -16.44 4.27 7.11
CA ARG A 113 -16.74 2.85 7.25
C ARG A 113 -15.78 2.11 8.19
N LEU A 114 -14.56 2.62 8.34
CA LEU A 114 -13.54 2.09 9.24
C LEU A 114 -13.60 2.71 10.64
N SER A 115 -14.27 3.85 10.81
CA SER A 115 -14.52 4.42 12.13
C SER A 115 -15.24 3.38 13.01
N PRO A 116 -14.78 3.18 14.26
CA PRO A 116 -15.55 2.39 15.21
C PRO A 116 -16.93 3.04 15.39
N THR A 117 -17.97 2.21 15.49
CA THR A 117 -19.26 2.70 15.98
C THR A 117 -19.02 3.26 17.38
N PRO A 118 -19.49 4.47 17.71
CA PRO A 118 -19.40 4.94 19.09
C PRO A 118 -20.09 3.89 19.98
N GLU A 119 -19.39 3.42 21.02
CA GLU A 119 -20.04 2.60 22.03
C GLU A 119 -21.19 3.42 22.63
N PRO A 120 -22.39 2.85 22.77
CA PRO A 120 -23.44 3.53 23.50
C PRO A 120 -22.94 3.74 24.94
N GLU A 121 -22.95 5.00 25.39
CA GLU A 121 -22.72 5.38 26.79
C GLU A 121 -23.71 4.70 27.73
#